data_AF-A0A7Y4VWJ2-F1
#
_entry.id   AF-A0A7Y4VWJ2-F1
#
_cell.length_a   1.000
_cell.length_b   1.000
_cell.length_c   1.000
_cell.angle_alpha   90.00
_cell.angle_beta   90.00
_cell.angle_gamma   90.00
#
_symmetry.space_group_name_H-M   'P 1'
#
loop_
_entity.id
_entity.type
_entity.pdbx_description
1 polymer ?
#
loop_
_entity_poly.entity_id
_entity_poly.type
_entity_poly.pdbx_seq_one_letter_code
_entity_poly.pdbx_strand_id
1 'polypeptide(L)'
;MQSRLVELPGPCVAAAAGGDMVWCVAGGRLLGFAEQGTGRLDVPLKAGVRQLAASGTMLAAALDSGAIGWFDGASGRMTAERRAGEAPEVV
;
A
#
# COMPACT_ATOMS: atom_id res chain seq x y z
N MET A 1 5.09 25.40 -9.48
CA MET A 1 4.92 24.01 -9.00
C MET A 1 5.32 23.10 -10.14
N GLN A 2 6.46 22.41 -10.05
CA GLN A 2 6.89 21.46 -11.09
C GLN A 2 6.28 20.10 -10.80
N SER A 3 5.49 19.56 -11.73
CA SER A 3 5.01 18.19 -11.67
C SER A 3 6.12 17.25 -12.16
N ARG A 4 6.38 16.19 -11.39
CA ARG A 4 7.34 15.12 -11.75
C ARG A 4 6.55 13.87 -12.11
N LEU A 5 6.80 13.34 -13.31
CA LEU A 5 6.25 12.06 -13.74
C LEU A 5 7.16 10.93 -13.27
N VAL A 6 6.57 9.86 -12.75
CA VAL A 6 7.29 8.66 -12.31
C VAL A 6 6.68 7.45 -13.02
N GLU A 7 7.52 6.65 -13.66
CA GLU A 7 7.12 5.39 -14.27
C GLU A 7 7.02 4.29 -13.21
N LEU A 8 5.95 3.49 -13.30
CA LEU A 8 5.71 2.35 -12.42
C LEU A 8 6.22 1.07 -13.09
N PRO A 9 6.64 0.05 -12.32
CA PRO A 9 7.16 -1.22 -12.85
C PRO A 9 6.08 -2.09 -13.53
N GLY A 10 4.85 -1.60 -13.62
CA GLY A 10 3.71 -2.25 -14.25
C GLY A 10 2.43 -1.46 -14.01
N PRO A 11 1.26 -1.99 -14.43
CA PRO A 11 -0.02 -1.35 -14.17
C PRO A 11 -0.24 -1.11 -12.67
N CYS A 12 -0.69 0.10 -12.33
CA CYS A 12 -1.13 0.43 -10.98
C CYS A 12 -2.50 -0.21 -10.74
N VAL A 13 -2.59 -1.09 -9.75
CA VAL A 13 -3.84 -1.80 -9.42
C VAL A 13 -4.61 -1.15 -8.27
N ALA A 14 -3.92 -0.43 -7.40
CA ALA A 14 -4.51 0.32 -6.30
C ALA A 14 -3.59 1.47 -5.90
N ALA A 15 -4.17 2.59 -5.47
CA ALA A 15 -3.43 3.73 -4.96
C ALA A 15 -4.20 4.41 -3.83
N ALA A 16 -3.47 5.05 -2.92
CA ALA A 16 -4.02 5.84 -1.84
C ALA A 16 -3.07 6.99 -1.50
N ALA A 17 -3.60 8.08 -0.94
CA ALA A 17 -2.79 9.15 -0.38
C ALA A 17 -3.13 9.31 1.10
N GLY A 18 -2.11 9.58 1.92
CA GLY A 18 -2.27 9.79 3.35
C GLY A 18 -1.07 10.55 3.90
N GLY A 19 -1.33 11.64 4.62
CA GLY A 19 -0.26 12.56 5.06
C GLY A 19 0.45 13.19 3.85
N ASP A 20 1.78 13.12 3.86
CA ASP A 20 2.71 13.59 2.82
C ASP A 20 3.09 12.52 1.79
N MET A 21 2.45 11.35 1.86
CA MET A 21 2.78 10.18 1.05
C MET A 21 1.67 9.82 0.07
N VAL A 22 2.08 9.46 -1.14
CA VAL A 22 1.25 8.76 -2.13
C VAL A 22 1.75 7.32 -2.24
N TRP A 23 0.83 6.38 -2.08
CA TRP A 23 1.09 4.95 -2.13
C TRP A 23 0.46 4.35 -3.38
N CYS A 24 1.15 3.42 -4.03
CA CYS A 24 0.59 2.65 -5.11
C CYS A 24 1.09 1.21 -5.10
N VAL A 25 0.25 0.32 -5.61
CA VAL A 25 0.57 -1.09 -5.82
C VAL A 25 0.72 -1.32 -7.31
N ALA A 26 1.92 -1.70 -7.75
CA ALA A 26 2.22 -1.95 -9.15
C ALA A 26 3.25 -3.08 -9.27
N GLY A 27 3.05 -3.99 -10.23
CA GLY A 27 3.98 -5.09 -10.48
C GLY A 27 4.24 -6.01 -9.27
N GLY A 28 3.27 -6.15 -8.35
CA GLY A 28 3.42 -6.93 -7.12
C GLY A 28 4.25 -6.24 -6.02
N ARG A 29 4.41 -4.92 -6.11
CA ARG A 29 5.23 -4.12 -5.20
C ARG A 29 4.40 -2.99 -4.61
N LEU A 30 4.68 -2.64 -3.36
CA LEU A 30 4.22 -1.41 -2.73
C LEU A 30 5.26 -0.33 -2.98
N LEU A 31 4.80 0.76 -3.59
CA LEU A 31 5.61 1.93 -3.84
C LEU A 31 5.04 3.10 -3.05
N GLY A 32 5.93 3.80 -2.35
CA GLY A 32 5.59 5.01 -1.60
C GLY A 32 6.36 6.19 -2.15
N PHE A 33 5.69 7.30 -2.37
CA PHE A 33 6.28 8.54 -2.87
C PHE A 33 6.00 9.66 -1.88
N ALA A 34 7.05 10.23 -1.31
CA ALA A 34 6.95 11.48 -0.56
C ALA A 34 6.65 12.64 -1.51
N GLU A 35 6.27 13.79 -0.95
CA GLU A 35 6.00 15.00 -1.69
C GLU A 35 7.09 15.28 -2.75
N GLN A 36 6.64 15.60 -3.97
CA GLN A 36 7.50 15.89 -5.12
C GLN A 36 8.39 14.71 -5.58
N GLY A 37 8.11 13.48 -5.14
CA GLY A 37 8.83 12.27 -5.53
C GLY A 37 10.26 12.21 -4.98
N THR A 38 10.52 12.88 -3.86
CA THR A 38 11.85 13.02 -3.24
C THR A 38 12.28 11.75 -2.49
N GLY A 39 11.33 10.98 -1.95
CA GLY A 39 11.56 9.68 -1.32
C GLY A 39 10.75 8.60 -2.02
N ARG A 40 11.41 7.52 -2.43
CA ARG A 40 10.76 6.34 -3.01
C ARG A 40 10.95 5.15 -2.08
N LEU A 41 9.86 4.68 -1.47
CA LEU A 41 9.83 3.33 -0.93
C LEU A 41 9.52 2.37 -2.07
N ASP A 42 10.21 1.23 -2.07
CA ASP A 42 9.95 0.16 -3.01
C ASP A 42 10.17 -1.20 -2.34
N VAL A 43 9.07 -1.84 -1.95
CA VAL A 43 9.10 -3.10 -1.20
C VAL A 43 8.15 -4.14 -1.82
N PRO A 44 8.47 -5.43 -1.72
CA PRO A 44 7.53 -6.49 -2.09
C PRO A 44 6.22 -6.33 -1.30
N LEU A 45 5.08 -6.57 -1.95
CA LEU A 45 3.78 -6.59 -1.29
C LEU A 45 3.12 -7.94 -1.51
N LYS A 46 2.34 -8.39 -0.53
CA LYS A 46 1.51 -9.60 -0.67
C LYS A 46 0.58 -9.45 -1.88
N ALA A 47 0.51 -10.51 -2.69
CA ALA A 47 -0.35 -10.55 -3.87
C ALA A 47 -1.84 -10.47 -3.48
N GLY A 48 -2.65 -9.97 -4.41
CA GLY A 48 -4.11 -9.92 -4.27
C GLY A 48 -4.68 -8.63 -3.71
N VAL A 49 -3.90 -7.54 -3.60
CA VAL A 49 -4.44 -6.22 -3.25
C VAL A 49 -5.34 -5.69 -4.36
N ARG A 50 -6.58 -5.30 -3.98
CA ARG A 50 -7.58 -4.71 -4.90
C ARG A 50 -7.88 -3.25 -4.63
N GLN A 51 -7.81 -2.86 -3.36
CA GLN A 51 -8.02 -1.49 -2.92
C GLN A 51 -7.01 -1.18 -1.84
N LEU A 52 -6.62 0.09 -1.77
CA LEU A 52 -5.68 0.59 -0.79
C LEU A 52 -6.30 1.81 -0.11
N ALA A 53 -6.12 1.90 1.20
CA ALA A 53 -6.38 3.08 1.99
C ALA A 53 -5.13 3.40 2.81
N ALA A 54 -4.88 4.68 3.05
CA ALA A 54 -3.71 5.16 3.77
C ALA A 54 -4.12 6.11 4.89
N SER A 55 -3.47 5.99 6.04
CA SER A 55 -3.57 6.93 7.16
C SER A 55 -2.18 7.11 7.76
N GLY A 56 -1.53 8.23 7.43
CA GLY A 56 -0.11 8.42 7.71
C GLY A 56 0.75 7.30 7.09
N THR A 57 1.55 6.63 7.92
CA THR A 57 2.37 5.48 7.50
C THR A 57 1.64 4.14 7.58
N MET A 58 0.39 4.09 8.03
CA MET A 58 -0.40 2.86 8.08
C MET A 58 -1.17 2.67 6.78
N LEU A 59 -1.14 1.46 6.24
CA LEU A 59 -1.93 1.07 5.07
C LEU A 59 -2.93 -0.01 5.43
N ALA A 60 -4.12 0.07 4.84
CA ALA A 60 -5.09 -1.00 4.85
C ALA A 60 -5.42 -1.39 3.41
N ALA A 61 -5.49 -2.69 3.13
CA ALA A 61 -5.81 -3.19 1.80
C ALA A 61 -6.92 -4.23 1.83
N ALA A 62 -7.85 -4.12 0.89
CA ALA A 62 -8.78 -5.20 0.59
C ALA A 62 -8.05 -6.24 -0.29
N LEU A 63 -8.08 -7.49 0.14
CA LEU A 63 -7.40 -8.61 -0.51
C LEU A 63 -8.39 -9.48 -1.29
N ASP A 64 -7.90 -10.14 -2.35
CA ASP A 64 -8.64 -11.14 -3.15
C ASP A 64 -9.17 -12.31 -2.32
N SER A 65 -8.54 -12.57 -1.17
CA SER A 65 -9.01 -13.57 -0.21
C SER A 65 -10.33 -13.19 0.48
N GLY A 66 -10.82 -11.95 0.32
CA GLY A 66 -11.93 -11.38 1.07
C GLY A 66 -11.52 -10.83 2.46
N ALA A 67 -10.22 -10.77 2.75
CA ALA A 67 -9.69 -10.22 3.99
C ALA A 67 -9.30 -8.73 3.84
N ILE A 68 -9.21 -8.04 4.97
CA ILE A 68 -8.50 -6.78 5.11
C ILE A 68 -7.12 -7.07 5.69
N GLY A 69 -6.06 -6.64 5.00
CA GLY A 69 -4.71 -6.65 5.53
C GLY A 69 -4.31 -5.25 5.99
N TRP A 70 -3.59 -5.17 7.11
CA TRP A 70 -2.92 -3.95 7.57
C TRP A 70 -1.44 -4.10 7.33
N PHE A 71 -0.83 -3.03 6.81
CA PHE A 71 0.57 -3.02 6.46
C PHE A 71 1.26 -1.81 7.08
N ASP A 72 2.47 -2.04 7.55
CA ASP A 72 3.40 -0.96 7.85
C ASP A 72 3.88 -0.35 6.53
N GLY A 73 3.55 0.91 6.31
CA GLY A 73 3.88 1.62 5.09
C GLY A 73 5.39 1.83 4.93
N ALA A 74 6.20 1.80 5.99
CA ALA A 74 7.66 1.96 5.87
C ALA A 74 8.39 0.71 5.34
N SER A 75 7.83 -0.48 5.61
CA SER A 75 8.43 -1.77 5.23
C SER A 75 7.61 -2.59 4.24
N GLY A 76 6.34 -2.24 4.05
CA GLY A 76 5.35 -3.06 3.33
C GLY A 76 4.99 -4.35 4.05
N ARG A 77 5.47 -4.55 5.28
CA ARG A 77 5.19 -5.76 6.07
C ARG A 77 3.73 -5.74 6.52
N MET A 78 3.03 -6.85 6.31
CA MET A 78 1.71 -7.06 6.87
C MET A 78 1.82 -7.26 8.40
N THR A 79 1.07 -6.47 9.16
CA THR A 79 1.06 -6.48 10.63
C THR A 79 -0.21 -7.13 11.19
N ALA A 80 -1.27 -7.20 10.40
CA ALA A 80 -2.48 -7.94 10.72
C ALA A 80 -3.23 -8.32 9.44
N GLU A 81 -4.04 -9.37 9.50
CA GLU A 81 -4.99 -9.75 8.45
C GLU A 81 -6.29 -10.20 9.12
N ARG A 82 -7.43 -9.84 8.53
CA ARG A 82 -8.73 -10.21 9.07
C ARG A 82 -9.74 -10.49 7.97
N ARG A 83 -10.41 -11.65 8.04
CA ARG A 83 -11.61 -11.92 7.24
C ARG A 83 -12.84 -11.36 7.91
N ALA A 84 -13.83 -10.97 7.11
CA ALA A 84 -15.13 -10.59 7.64
C ALA A 84 -15.71 -11.75 8.48
N GLY A 85 -16.07 -11.47 9.74
CA GLY A 85 -16.67 -12.45 10.66
C GLY A 85 -15.71 -13.14 11.63
N GLU A 86 -14.39 -12.96 11.52
CA GLU A 86 -13.41 -13.54 12.43
C GLU A 86 -12.97 -12.56 13.53
N ALA A 87 -12.58 -13.07 14.70
CA ALA A 87 -11.96 -12.29 15.77
C ALA A 87 -10.54 -11.86 15.35
N PRO A 88 -10.03 -10.69 15.80
CA PRO A 88 -8.72 -10.21 15.37
C PRO A 88 -7.58 -11.13 15.87
N GLU A 89 -6.73 -11.57 14.95
CA GLU A 89 -5.47 -12.27 15.24
C GLU A 89 -4.29 -11.33 14.91
N VAL A 90 -3.36 -11.15 15.85
CA VAL A 90 -2.14 -10.33 15.67
C VAL A 90 -1.02 -11.27 15.22
N VAL A 91 -0.36 -10.95 14.09
CA VAL A 91 0.64 -11.81 13.43
C VAL A 91 2.06 -11.29 13.63
#